data_AF-A0A353CDD2-F1
#
_entry.id   AF-A0A353CDD2-F1
#
_cell.length_a   1.000
_cell.length_b   1.000
_cell.length_c   1.000
_cell.angle_alpha   90.00
_cell.angle_beta   90.00
_cell.angle_gamma   90.00
#
_symmetry.space_group_name_H-M   'P 1'
#
loop_
_entity.id
_entity.type
_entity.pdbx_description
1 polymer ?
#
loop_
_entity_poly.entity_id
_entity_poly.type
_entity_poly.pdbx_seq_one_letter_code
_entity_poly.pdbx_strand_id
1 'polypeptide(L)'
;MRTLDEVPTSRTTMRFLSEINSPADLRQLRIDDLQEVADEVRQFIIDTCSRVGGHTGASLGAVELAVAMHYVFDTPNDRLVWDVGHQAYAHKILTGRRDELHTIKQYGGLSGFLRRDESEYDTFGAGHASTSISAALGMAVARDHKGEDFHVCALIGDSSLAGGMAMEAINQAGHLKSRLIVLLNDNEMSIAPPTGALSSYLSRLY
;
A
#
# COMPACT_ATOMS: atom_id res chain seq x y z
N MET A 1 26.27 -33.09 13.41
CA MET A 1 25.83 -31.95 14.25
C MET A 1 26.78 -30.80 13.93
N ARG A 2 26.50 -30.05 12.86
CA ARG A 2 27.27 -28.85 12.49
C ARG A 2 26.64 -27.68 13.22
N THR A 3 27.46 -26.97 13.98
CA THR A 3 27.13 -25.70 14.60
C THR A 3 26.67 -24.73 13.51
N LEU A 4 25.53 -24.10 13.73
CA LEU A 4 25.04 -22.98 12.93
C LEU A 4 25.89 -21.77 13.33
N ASP A 5 27.12 -21.73 12.84
CA ASP A 5 27.99 -20.57 12.97
C ASP A 5 27.44 -19.46 12.07
N GLU A 6 27.03 -18.39 12.77
CA GLU A 6 26.75 -17.02 12.33
C GLU A 6 26.78 -16.76 10.81
N VAL A 7 25.59 -16.72 10.21
CA VAL A 7 25.39 -16.07 8.90
C VAL A 7 25.60 -14.57 9.10
N PRO A 8 26.44 -13.89 8.29
CA PRO A 8 26.69 -12.47 8.45
C PRO A 8 25.37 -11.72 8.30
N THR A 9 24.96 -11.00 9.35
CA THR A 9 23.96 -9.95 9.19
C THR A 9 24.63 -8.85 8.39
N SER A 10 24.49 -8.91 7.06
CA SER A 10 24.66 -7.75 6.20
C SER A 10 23.57 -6.75 6.59
N ARG A 11 23.74 -6.05 7.72
CA ARG A 11 23.14 -4.73 7.86
C ARG A 11 23.88 -3.86 6.86
N THR A 12 23.47 -3.95 5.59
CA THR A 12 23.64 -2.84 4.67
C THR A 12 23.06 -1.66 5.42
N THR A 13 23.90 -0.73 5.85
CA THR A 13 23.46 0.49 6.51
C THR A 13 22.50 1.17 5.55
N MET A 14 21.20 1.06 5.85
CA MET A 14 20.16 1.73 5.09
C MET A 14 20.31 3.21 5.37
N ARG A 15 20.77 3.94 4.37
CA ARG A 15 21.16 5.33 4.46
C ARG A 15 19.96 6.23 4.68
N PHE A 16 18.85 5.96 4.01
CA PHE A 16 17.65 6.79 4.09
C PHE A 16 16.60 6.18 5.00
N LEU A 17 16.32 4.89 4.84
CA LEU A 17 15.22 4.23 5.52
C LEU A 17 15.39 4.27 7.04
N SER A 18 16.63 4.28 7.56
CA SER A 18 16.91 4.39 9.00
C SER A 18 16.39 5.71 9.62
N GLU A 19 16.34 6.78 8.83
CA GLU A 19 15.93 8.13 9.26
C GLU A 19 14.45 8.43 8.97
N ILE A 20 13.78 7.62 8.15
CA ILE A 20 12.35 7.81 7.83
C ILE A 20 11.48 7.11 8.89
N ASN A 21 10.83 7.90 9.75
CA ASN A 21 9.86 7.41 10.74
C ASN A 21 8.43 7.82 10.40
N SER A 22 8.26 8.76 9.47
CA SER A 22 6.96 9.25 9.01
C SER A 22 7.00 9.67 7.54
N PRO A 23 5.85 9.82 6.87
CA PRO A 23 5.79 10.38 5.52
C PRO A 23 6.36 11.81 5.43
N ALA A 24 6.36 12.56 6.54
CA ALA A 24 6.94 13.90 6.57
C ALA A 24 8.47 13.87 6.39
N ASP A 25 9.15 12.85 6.93
CA ASP A 25 10.60 12.67 6.76
C ASP A 25 10.93 12.33 5.31
N LEU A 26 10.14 11.43 4.70
CA LEU A 26 10.27 11.05 3.30
C LEU A 26 10.19 12.28 2.35
N ARG A 27 9.27 13.21 2.64
CA ARG A 27 9.06 14.43 1.84
C ARG A 27 10.17 15.47 1.96
N GLN A 28 11.11 15.31 2.90
CA GLN A 28 12.29 16.18 3.00
C GLN A 28 13.42 15.76 2.07
N LEU A 29 13.37 14.54 1.52
CA LEU A 29 14.38 14.01 0.62
C LEU A 29 14.24 14.64 -0.78
N ARG A 30 15.31 14.55 -1.58
CA ARG A 30 15.22 14.94 -2.99
C ARG A 30 14.49 13.85 -3.75
N ILE A 31 13.81 14.25 -4.83
CA ILE A 31 13.15 13.31 -5.75
C ILE A 31 14.13 12.25 -6.27
N ASP A 32 15.38 12.65 -6.57
CA ASP A 32 16.41 11.74 -7.08
C ASP A 32 16.80 10.64 -6.07
N ASP A 33 16.55 10.86 -4.78
CA ASP A 33 16.87 9.91 -3.71
C ASP A 33 15.76 8.86 -3.51
N LEU A 34 14.56 9.06 -4.07
CA LEU A 34 13.39 8.21 -3.82
C LEU A 34 13.55 6.78 -4.38
N GLN A 35 14.36 6.61 -5.43
CA GLN A 35 14.67 5.27 -5.93
C GLN A 35 15.50 4.48 -4.90
N GLU A 36 16.49 5.12 -4.28
CA GLU A 36 17.31 4.48 -3.24
C GLU A 36 16.46 4.15 -2.00
N VAL A 37 15.51 5.02 -1.64
CA VAL A 37 14.51 4.71 -0.59
C VAL A 37 13.69 3.46 -0.96
N ALA A 38 13.17 3.38 -2.19
CA ALA A 38 12.40 2.22 -2.64
C ALA A 38 13.24 0.93 -2.58
N ASP A 39 14.51 0.99 -2.98
CA ASP A 39 15.42 -0.16 -2.92
C ASP A 39 15.71 -0.61 -1.48
N GLU A 40 15.90 0.33 -0.55
CA GLU A 40 16.08 0.02 0.86
C GLU A 40 14.82 -0.59 1.49
N VAL A 41 13.63 -0.03 1.19
CA VAL A 41 12.34 -0.57 1.65
C VAL A 41 12.13 -1.98 1.10
N ARG A 42 12.45 -2.20 -0.18
CA ARG A 42 12.38 -3.51 -0.82
C ARG A 42 13.28 -4.52 -0.13
N GLN A 43 14.55 -4.16 0.11
CA GLN A 43 15.49 -5.04 0.81
C GLN A 43 15.00 -5.35 2.23
N PHE A 44 14.47 -4.35 2.94
CA PHE A 44 13.93 -4.54 4.30
C PHE A 44 12.76 -5.54 4.32
N ILE A 45 11.84 -5.44 3.34
CA ILE A 45 10.73 -6.37 3.18
C ILE A 45 11.24 -7.79 2.93
N ILE A 46 12.22 -7.96 2.03
CA ILE A 46 12.83 -9.26 1.72
C ILE A 46 13.46 -9.87 2.98
N ASP A 47 14.31 -9.11 3.66
CA ASP A 47 15.03 -9.57 4.85
C ASP A 47 14.07 -9.98 5.97
N THR A 48 13.02 -9.19 6.19
CA THR A 48 12.02 -9.45 7.23
C THR A 48 11.14 -10.66 6.86
N CYS A 49 10.53 -10.65 5.67
CA CYS A 49 9.60 -11.68 5.24
C CYS A 49 10.28 -13.03 5.01
N SER A 50 11.59 -13.06 4.73
CA SER A 50 12.37 -14.32 4.65
C SER A 50 12.37 -15.11 5.97
N ARG A 51 12.16 -14.42 7.10
CA ARG A 51 12.18 -15.01 8.45
C ARG A 51 10.79 -15.33 8.98
N VAL A 52 9.81 -14.47 8.71
CA VAL A 52 8.47 -14.54 9.34
C VAL A 52 7.34 -14.83 8.36
N GLY A 53 7.63 -14.94 7.06
CA GLY A 53 6.63 -15.06 6.00
C GLY A 53 5.85 -13.76 5.78
N GLY A 54 4.78 -13.82 4.96
CA GLY A 54 3.97 -12.64 4.64
C GLY A 54 3.43 -12.65 3.21
N HIS A 55 2.83 -11.54 2.79
CA HIS A 55 2.37 -11.33 1.41
C HIS A 55 3.47 -10.68 0.55
N THR A 56 4.59 -11.37 0.42
CA THR A 56 5.84 -10.80 -0.12
C THR A 56 5.70 -10.32 -1.57
N GLY A 57 5.14 -11.13 -2.48
CA GLY A 57 5.05 -10.77 -3.90
C GLY A 57 4.25 -9.48 -4.15
N ALA A 58 3.05 -9.40 -3.59
CA ALA A 58 2.19 -8.22 -3.71
C ALA A 58 2.83 -6.96 -3.08
N SER A 59 3.47 -7.11 -1.93
CA SER A 59 4.14 -6.00 -1.25
C SER A 59 5.36 -5.48 -2.00
N LEU A 60 6.17 -6.36 -2.61
CA LEU A 60 7.35 -5.96 -3.39
C LEU A 60 6.99 -5.21 -4.68
N GLY A 61 5.88 -5.59 -5.32
CA GLY A 61 5.39 -4.92 -6.54
C GLY A 61 4.77 -3.54 -6.31
N ALA A 62 4.50 -3.17 -5.06
CA ALA A 62 3.86 -1.91 -4.70
C ALA A 62 4.81 -0.94 -3.95
N VAL A 63 6.11 -1.22 -3.87
CA VAL A 63 7.07 -0.42 -3.11
C VAL A 63 7.18 1.00 -3.66
N GLU A 64 7.49 1.15 -4.94
CA GLU A 64 7.60 2.46 -5.61
C GLU A 64 6.28 3.22 -5.52
N LEU A 65 5.15 2.51 -5.68
CA LEU A 65 3.83 3.09 -5.54
C LEU A 65 3.65 3.66 -4.12
N ALA A 66 3.97 2.90 -3.07
CA ALA A 66 3.86 3.39 -1.69
C ALA A 66 4.77 4.60 -1.42
N VAL A 67 6.02 4.57 -1.90
CA VAL A 67 6.97 5.68 -1.78
C VAL A 67 6.43 6.92 -2.47
N ALA A 68 6.02 6.81 -3.74
CA ALA A 68 5.49 7.94 -4.50
C ALA A 68 4.22 8.52 -3.85
N MET A 69 3.32 7.66 -3.35
CA MET A 69 2.08 8.10 -2.74
C MET A 69 2.32 8.86 -1.42
N HIS A 70 3.24 8.40 -0.57
CA HIS A 70 3.58 9.12 0.66
C HIS A 70 4.44 10.36 0.42
N TYR A 71 5.17 10.40 -0.69
CA TYR A 71 5.93 11.58 -1.09
C TYR A 71 5.01 12.68 -1.65
N VAL A 72 4.01 12.33 -2.45
CA VAL A 72 3.11 13.29 -3.12
C VAL A 72 1.98 13.75 -2.21
N PHE A 73 1.40 12.86 -1.41
CA PHE A 73 0.22 13.15 -0.59
C PHE A 73 0.58 13.36 0.88
N ASP A 74 -0.11 14.31 1.52
CA ASP A 74 0.07 14.64 2.93
C ASP A 74 -0.75 13.73 3.83
N THR A 75 -0.35 12.47 3.93
CA THR A 75 -0.98 11.52 4.86
C THR A 75 -0.59 11.83 6.31
N PRO A 76 -1.52 11.72 7.29
CA PRO A 76 -2.84 11.09 7.19
C PRO A 76 -4.00 12.06 6.89
N ASN A 77 -3.72 13.34 6.62
CA ASN A 77 -4.74 14.31 6.22
C ASN A 77 -5.37 13.88 4.88
N ASP A 78 -4.52 13.64 3.88
CA ASP A 78 -4.91 12.92 2.67
C ASP A 78 -5.16 11.44 2.97
N ARG A 79 -6.17 10.87 2.31
CA ARG A 79 -6.64 9.51 2.57
C ARG A 79 -6.16 8.55 1.51
N LEU A 80 -5.32 7.59 1.91
CA LEU A 80 -4.93 6.45 1.08
C LEU A 80 -5.72 5.22 1.51
N VAL A 81 -6.58 4.73 0.62
CA VAL A 81 -7.43 3.56 0.83
C VAL A 81 -6.88 2.41 -0.02
N TRP A 82 -6.16 1.48 0.62
CA TRP A 82 -5.59 0.31 -0.05
C TRP A 82 -6.59 -0.85 -0.11
N ASP A 83 -6.87 -1.36 -1.30
CA ASP A 83 -7.72 -2.53 -1.49
C ASP A 83 -7.04 -3.81 -0.98
N VAL A 84 -7.74 -4.67 -0.24
CA VAL A 84 -7.21 -5.85 0.47
C VAL A 84 -6.15 -5.53 1.54
N GLY A 85 -5.16 -4.68 1.26
CA GLY A 85 -4.10 -4.25 2.19
C GLY A 85 -2.87 -5.16 2.23
N HIS A 86 -2.88 -6.29 1.51
CA HIS A 86 -1.76 -7.24 1.46
C HIS A 86 -0.51 -6.72 0.74
N GLN A 87 -0.66 -5.69 -0.09
CA GLN A 87 0.41 -5.00 -0.81
C GLN A 87 1.03 -3.83 -0.02
N ALA A 88 0.55 -3.57 1.20
CA ALA A 88 0.80 -2.33 1.91
C ALA A 88 1.93 -2.43 2.97
N TYR A 89 2.90 -3.34 2.83
CA TYR A 89 4.00 -3.42 3.80
C TYR A 89 4.93 -2.20 3.73
N ALA A 90 5.22 -1.71 2.52
CA ALA A 90 5.94 -0.44 2.33
C ALA A 90 5.20 0.74 2.98
N HIS A 91 3.86 0.77 2.88
CA HIS A 91 3.03 1.74 3.59
C HIS A 91 3.24 1.66 5.12
N LYS A 92 3.18 0.47 5.73
CA LYS A 92 3.44 0.31 7.17
C LYS A 92 4.84 0.79 7.56
N ILE A 93 5.86 0.42 6.77
CA ILE A 93 7.25 0.83 6.98
C ILE A 93 7.38 2.36 7.00
N LEU A 94 6.84 3.03 5.97
CA LEU A 94 6.95 4.49 5.80
C LEU A 94 6.06 5.31 6.74
N THR A 95 5.24 4.63 7.56
CA THR A 95 4.29 5.24 8.50
C THR A 95 4.57 4.82 9.94
N GLY A 96 5.86 4.71 10.27
CA GLY A 96 6.35 4.56 11.65
C GLY A 96 6.36 3.13 12.20
N ARG A 97 5.99 2.12 11.39
CA ARG A 97 5.91 0.71 11.83
C ARG A 97 7.04 -0.17 11.30
N ARG A 98 8.13 0.45 10.80
CA ARG A 98 9.31 -0.27 10.29
C ARG A 98 9.86 -1.26 11.30
N ASP A 99 10.13 -0.80 12.53
CA ASP A 99 10.81 -1.59 13.55
C ASP A 99 9.93 -2.72 14.11
N GLU A 100 8.61 -2.61 13.96
CA GLU A 100 7.62 -3.61 14.38
C GLU A 100 7.31 -4.64 13.29
N LEU A 101 7.76 -4.43 12.05
CA LEU A 101 7.41 -5.27 10.90
C LEU A 101 7.77 -6.75 11.09
N HIS A 102 8.82 -7.04 11.87
CA HIS A 102 9.21 -8.41 12.22
C HIS A 102 8.15 -9.18 13.02
N THR A 103 7.12 -8.51 13.56
CA THR A 103 6.00 -9.11 14.29
C THR A 103 4.77 -9.38 13.39
N ILE A 104 4.85 -9.06 12.09
CA ILE A 104 3.68 -9.11 11.21
C ILE A 104 3.06 -10.50 11.12
N LYS A 105 1.72 -10.56 11.19
CA LYS A 105 0.90 -11.78 11.26
C LYS A 105 1.16 -12.68 12.47
N GLN A 106 1.90 -12.22 13.46
CA GLN A 106 2.11 -12.95 14.72
C GLN A 106 1.08 -12.51 15.76
N TYR A 107 0.80 -13.39 16.72
CA TYR A 107 -0.11 -13.08 17.81
C TYR A 107 0.40 -11.88 18.61
N GLY A 108 -0.43 -10.84 18.74
CA GLY A 108 -0.06 -9.60 19.43
C GLY A 108 0.85 -8.67 18.63
N GLY A 109 1.21 -9.01 17.40
CA GLY A 109 2.01 -8.18 16.49
C GLY A 109 1.16 -7.46 15.43
N LEU A 110 1.84 -6.87 14.44
CA LEU A 110 1.18 -6.16 13.35
C LEU A 110 0.26 -7.07 12.52
N SER A 111 -0.85 -6.52 12.05
CA SER A 111 -1.72 -7.20 11.10
C SER A 111 -1.05 -7.38 9.75
N GLY A 112 -1.35 -8.50 9.08
CA GLY A 112 -0.95 -8.71 7.67
C GLY A 112 -1.70 -7.85 6.65
N PHE A 113 -2.69 -7.08 7.12
CA PHE A 113 -3.50 -6.14 6.35
C PHE A 113 -3.62 -4.80 7.10
N LEU A 114 -4.30 -3.82 6.52
CA LEU A 114 -4.49 -2.51 7.15
C LEU A 114 -5.62 -2.53 8.18
N ARG A 115 -5.38 -1.88 9.32
CA ARG A 115 -6.27 -1.83 10.48
C ARG A 115 -6.32 -0.43 11.04
N ARG A 116 -7.52 0.15 11.08
CA ARG A 116 -7.76 1.52 11.56
C ARG A 116 -7.37 1.73 13.03
N ASP A 117 -7.40 0.68 13.83
CA ASP A 117 -6.99 0.70 15.24
C ASP A 117 -5.47 0.47 15.41
N GLU A 118 -4.77 0.07 14.35
CA GLU A 118 -3.31 -0.10 14.35
C GLU A 118 -2.57 1.19 14.00
N SER A 119 -3.15 2.04 13.14
CA SER A 119 -2.51 3.29 12.71
C SER A 119 -3.51 4.30 12.16
N GLU A 120 -3.23 5.60 12.38
CA GLU A 120 -3.99 6.69 11.74
C GLU A 120 -3.83 6.74 10.21
N TYR A 121 -2.75 6.14 9.69
CA TYR A 121 -2.48 6.04 8.26
C TYR A 121 -3.30 4.92 7.58
N ASP A 122 -3.83 3.97 8.36
CA ASP A 122 -4.68 2.88 7.88
C ASP A 122 -6.13 3.37 7.80
N THR A 123 -6.41 4.26 6.84
CA THR A 123 -7.66 5.04 6.77
C THR A 123 -8.93 4.19 6.61
N PHE A 124 -8.78 2.97 6.09
CA PHE A 124 -9.84 1.98 5.94
C PHE A 124 -9.32 0.59 6.35
N GLY A 125 -10.20 -0.21 6.97
CA GLY A 125 -9.86 -1.59 7.29
C GLY A 125 -9.86 -2.43 6.02
N ALA A 126 -8.71 -3.01 5.68
CA ALA A 126 -8.54 -3.74 4.43
C ALA A 126 -8.47 -5.25 4.69
N GLY A 127 -9.10 -6.05 3.82
CA GLY A 127 -9.02 -7.51 3.87
C GLY A 127 -9.83 -8.18 2.76
N HIS A 128 -11.10 -7.80 2.61
CA HIS A 128 -11.89 -8.18 1.44
C HIS A 128 -11.54 -7.30 0.23
N ALA A 129 -11.48 -7.93 -0.95
CA ALA A 129 -11.19 -7.26 -2.21
C ALA A 129 -12.35 -6.39 -2.71
N SER A 130 -12.03 -5.45 -3.60
CA SER A 130 -12.97 -4.60 -4.34
C SER A 130 -13.74 -3.58 -3.49
N THR A 131 -13.26 -3.28 -2.29
CA THR A 131 -13.95 -2.39 -1.33
C THR A 131 -13.40 -0.96 -1.33
N SER A 132 -12.16 -0.76 -1.82
CA SER A 132 -11.43 0.51 -1.71
C SER A 132 -12.12 1.68 -2.39
N ILE A 133 -12.59 1.53 -3.63
CA ILE A 133 -13.21 2.63 -4.40
C ILE A 133 -14.49 3.12 -3.71
N SER A 134 -15.33 2.19 -3.25
CA SER A 134 -16.57 2.52 -2.54
C SER A 134 -16.28 3.28 -1.23
N ALA A 135 -15.33 2.76 -0.43
CA ALA A 135 -14.92 3.41 0.82
C ALA A 135 -14.32 4.80 0.59
N ALA A 136 -13.44 4.93 -0.40
CA ALA A 136 -12.82 6.18 -0.80
C ALA A 136 -13.85 7.20 -1.32
N LEU A 137 -14.83 6.76 -2.12
CA LEU A 137 -15.91 7.62 -2.57
C LEU A 137 -16.73 8.17 -1.40
N GLY A 138 -17.05 7.32 -0.41
CA GLY A 138 -17.71 7.75 0.82
C GLY A 138 -16.92 8.81 1.59
N MET A 139 -15.61 8.65 1.70
CA MET A 139 -14.72 9.64 2.31
C MET A 139 -14.69 10.96 1.52
N ALA A 140 -14.64 10.89 0.19
CA ALA A 140 -14.63 12.06 -0.69
C ALA A 140 -15.94 12.85 -0.60
N VAL A 141 -17.09 12.18 -0.58
CA VAL A 141 -18.40 12.81 -0.40
C VAL A 141 -18.51 13.44 1.00
N ALA A 142 -18.04 12.76 2.04
CA ALA A 142 -18.04 13.30 3.40
C ALA A 142 -17.16 14.56 3.53
N ARG A 143 -15.98 14.57 2.90
CA ARG A 143 -15.10 15.73 2.80
C ARG A 143 -15.83 16.92 2.17
N ASP A 144 -16.49 16.71 1.03
CA ASP A 144 -17.19 17.76 0.29
C ASP A 144 -18.32 18.36 1.14
N HIS A 145 -19.08 17.53 1.87
CA HIS A 145 -20.13 17.99 2.78
C HIS A 145 -19.61 18.82 3.96
N LYS A 146 -18.36 18.61 4.37
CA LYS A 146 -17.71 19.36 5.44
C LYS A 146 -17.00 20.62 4.96
N GLY A 147 -16.92 20.85 3.64
CA GLY A 147 -16.14 21.96 3.07
C GLY A 147 -14.63 21.79 3.25
N GLU A 148 -14.16 20.54 3.36
CA GLU A 148 -12.73 20.19 3.45
C GLU A 148 -12.15 19.98 2.04
N ASP A 149 -10.81 19.97 1.89
CA ASP A 149 -10.15 19.90 0.58
C ASP A 149 -8.98 18.89 0.50
N PHE A 150 -8.93 17.91 1.40
CA PHE A 150 -7.91 16.84 1.32
C PHE A 150 -8.13 15.90 0.13
N HIS A 151 -7.06 15.27 -0.34
CA HIS A 151 -7.12 14.25 -1.39
C HIS A 151 -7.61 12.91 -0.85
N VAL A 152 -8.35 12.19 -1.68
CA VAL A 152 -8.78 10.83 -1.38
C VAL A 152 -8.38 9.94 -2.55
N CYS A 153 -7.60 8.90 -2.26
CA CYS A 153 -6.98 8.01 -3.22
C CYS A 153 -7.37 6.56 -2.91
N ALA A 154 -7.98 5.87 -3.87
CA ALA A 154 -8.18 4.42 -3.81
C ALA A 154 -7.07 3.71 -4.59
N LEU A 155 -6.37 2.77 -3.94
CA LEU A 155 -5.33 1.96 -4.56
C LEU A 155 -5.86 0.54 -4.72
N ILE A 156 -6.09 0.11 -5.96
CA ILE A 156 -6.78 -1.15 -6.27
C ILE A 156 -5.97 -1.96 -7.30
N GLY A 157 -5.90 -3.28 -7.12
CA GLY A 157 -5.32 -4.17 -8.12
C GLY A 157 -6.27 -4.44 -9.29
N ASP A 158 -5.74 -4.72 -10.47
CA ASP A 158 -6.46 -5.14 -11.69
C ASP A 158 -7.54 -6.20 -11.43
N SER A 159 -7.19 -7.25 -10.67
CA SER A 159 -8.09 -8.35 -10.37
C SER A 159 -9.22 -7.95 -9.42
N SER A 160 -8.98 -6.96 -8.56
CA SER A 160 -9.99 -6.45 -7.63
C SER A 160 -10.92 -5.44 -8.30
N LEU A 161 -10.48 -4.79 -9.37
CA LEU A 161 -11.29 -3.83 -10.13
C LEU A 161 -12.54 -4.48 -10.75
N ALA A 162 -12.42 -5.72 -11.24
CA ALA A 162 -13.51 -6.46 -11.85
C ALA A 162 -14.60 -6.91 -10.86
N GLY A 163 -14.38 -6.77 -9.55
CA GLY A 163 -15.37 -7.12 -8.54
C GLY A 163 -16.60 -6.20 -8.60
N GLY A 164 -17.79 -6.77 -8.38
CA GLY A 164 -19.06 -6.05 -8.51
C GLY A 164 -19.13 -4.77 -7.66
N MET A 165 -18.59 -4.81 -6.44
CA MET A 165 -18.51 -3.63 -5.54
C MET A 165 -17.63 -2.51 -6.14
N ALA A 166 -16.49 -2.85 -6.74
CA ALA A 166 -15.62 -1.86 -7.37
C ALA A 166 -16.29 -1.25 -8.61
N MET A 167 -16.94 -2.09 -9.44
CA MET A 167 -17.65 -1.63 -10.64
C MET A 167 -18.85 -0.73 -10.31
N GLU A 168 -19.62 -1.08 -9.28
CA GLU A 168 -20.72 -0.25 -8.79
C GLU A 168 -20.21 1.11 -8.28
N ALA A 169 -19.13 1.10 -7.49
CA ALA A 169 -18.53 2.32 -6.96
C ALA A 169 -17.96 3.23 -8.06
N ILE A 170 -17.35 2.68 -9.12
CA ILE A 170 -16.88 3.45 -10.29
C ILE A 170 -18.06 4.14 -10.98
N ASN A 171 -19.16 3.40 -11.20
CA ASN A 171 -20.36 3.96 -11.81
C ASN A 171 -20.94 5.09 -10.94
N GLN A 172 -20.98 4.89 -9.62
CA GLN A 172 -21.46 5.90 -8.67
C GLN A 172 -20.54 7.12 -8.60
N ALA A 173 -19.22 6.95 -8.58
CA ALA A 173 -18.24 8.04 -8.65
C ALA A 173 -18.43 8.88 -9.92
N GLY A 174 -18.68 8.21 -11.05
CA GLY A 174 -19.01 8.83 -12.32
C GLY A 174 -20.28 9.69 -12.28
N HIS A 175 -21.26 9.34 -11.43
CA HIS A 175 -22.48 10.11 -11.22
C HIS A 175 -22.28 11.29 -10.26
N LEU A 176 -21.65 11.04 -9.10
CA LEU A 176 -21.51 12.02 -8.02
C LEU A 176 -20.49 13.13 -8.32
N LYS A 177 -19.50 12.86 -9.18
CA LYS A 177 -18.45 13.82 -9.58
C LYS A 177 -17.64 14.43 -8.42
N SER A 178 -17.66 13.80 -7.24
CA SER A 178 -16.75 14.17 -6.14
C SER A 178 -15.30 13.89 -6.53
N ARG A 179 -14.37 14.71 -6.04
CA ARG A 179 -12.94 14.59 -6.36
C ARG A 179 -12.35 13.34 -5.69
N LEU A 180 -12.11 12.31 -6.50
CA LEU A 180 -11.55 11.01 -6.12
C LEU A 180 -10.45 10.61 -7.11
N ILE A 181 -9.32 10.12 -6.60
CA ILE A 181 -8.22 9.57 -7.40
C ILE A 181 -8.26 8.05 -7.26
N VAL A 182 -8.23 7.33 -8.39
CA VAL A 182 -8.14 5.86 -8.39
C VAL A 182 -6.84 5.46 -9.06
N LEU A 183 -6.00 4.74 -8.32
CA LEU A 183 -4.76 4.16 -8.80
C LEU A 183 -4.96 2.67 -9.03
N LEU A 184 -4.90 2.29 -10.30
CA LEU A 184 -4.94 0.90 -10.74
C LEU A 184 -3.52 0.34 -10.75
N ASN A 185 -3.23 -0.58 -9.83
CA ASN A 185 -2.00 -1.37 -9.84
C ASN A 185 -2.24 -2.59 -10.74
N ASP A 186 -1.91 -2.46 -12.02
CA ASP A 186 -2.00 -3.54 -12.99
C ASP A 186 -0.65 -4.28 -13.08
N ASN A 187 -0.62 -5.48 -12.51
CA ASN A 187 0.52 -6.39 -12.58
C ASN A 187 0.15 -7.70 -13.30
N GLU A 188 -1.00 -7.72 -13.98
CA GLU A 188 -1.57 -8.88 -14.68
C GLU A 188 -1.69 -10.13 -13.79
N MET A 189 -1.86 -9.96 -12.47
CA MET A 189 -1.83 -11.06 -11.51
C MET A 189 -2.85 -10.86 -10.38
N SER A 190 -3.66 -11.90 -10.13
CA SER A 190 -4.30 -12.12 -8.84
C SER A 190 -3.39 -13.01 -7.97
N ILE A 191 -3.96 -13.99 -7.24
CA ILE A 191 -3.22 -15.17 -6.77
C ILE A 191 -2.83 -16.07 -7.95
N ALA A 192 -3.68 -16.10 -8.98
CA ALA A 192 -3.47 -16.75 -10.28
C ALA A 192 -3.68 -15.70 -11.40
N PRO A 193 -3.36 -16.01 -12.67
CA PRO A 193 -3.62 -15.08 -13.77
C PRO A 193 -5.07 -14.58 -13.75
N PRO A 194 -5.30 -13.28 -13.97
CA PRO A 194 -6.62 -12.69 -13.88
C PRO A 194 -7.52 -13.23 -14.99
N THR A 195 -8.78 -13.48 -14.66
CA THR A 195 -9.81 -13.93 -15.60
C THR A 195 -10.85 -12.86 -15.81
N GLY A 196 -11.33 -12.71 -17.04
CA GLY A 196 -12.46 -11.84 -17.36
C GLY A 196 -12.14 -10.82 -18.45
N ALA A 197 -13.18 -10.33 -19.10
CA ALA A 197 -13.04 -9.45 -20.27
C ALA A 197 -12.34 -8.13 -19.94
N LEU A 198 -12.54 -7.58 -18.74
CA LEU A 198 -11.88 -6.35 -18.31
C LEU A 198 -10.37 -6.54 -18.12
N SER A 199 -9.95 -7.59 -17.40
CA SER A 199 -8.53 -7.90 -17.23
C SER A 199 -7.85 -8.20 -18.57
N SER A 200 -8.50 -8.97 -19.44
CA SER A 200 -8.01 -9.23 -20.81
C SER A 200 -7.96 -8.00 -21.71
N TYR A 201 -8.77 -6.98 -21.42
CA TYR A 201 -8.74 -5.71 -22.14
C TYR A 201 -7.58 -4.85 -21.66
N LEU A 202 -7.41 -4.72 -20.34
CA LEU A 202 -6.32 -3.94 -19.72
C LEU A 202 -4.94 -4.45 -20.15
N SER A 203 -4.74 -5.77 -20.16
CA SER A 203 -3.48 -6.41 -20.60
C SER A 203 -3.17 -6.22 -22.10
N ARG A 204 -4.06 -5.62 -22.88
CA ARG A 204 -3.85 -5.32 -24.33
C ARG A 204 -3.63 -3.84 -24.59
N LEU A 205 -3.73 -2.98 -23.57
CA LEU A 205 -3.56 -1.54 -23.72
C LEU A 205 -2.09 -1.12 -23.81
N TYR A 206 -1.16 -2.03 -23.50
CA TYR A 206 0.29 -1.81 -23.48
C TYR A 206 1.03 -2.89 -24.26
#